data_AF-A0A1M3QA59-F1
#
_entry.id   AF-A0A1M3QA59-F1
#
_cell.length_a   1.000
_cell.length_b   1.000
_cell.length_c   1.000
_cell.angle_alpha   90.00
_cell.angle_beta   90.00
_cell.angle_gamma   90.00
#
_symmetry.space_group_name_H-M   'P 1'
#
loop_
_entity.id
_entity.type
_entity.pdbx_description
1 polymer ?
#
loop_
_entity_poly.entity_id
_entity_poly.type
_entity_poly.pdbx_seq_one_letter_code
_entity_poly.pdbx_strand_id
1 'polypeptide(L)'
;MDLPLIRVVPAPDLAALLLFCAVWLGYGPAVRMLGRRGGRAINAGLPTVRVLWMRSAVLRDNRITDSALIGHVVHSASFFASTSLIAIGTLIGVLSGLDRLMPALAGLAPALPTSRELLEVKVLLPLAVLVHGLFKLTWALRQLNYTVALIGAMPPPPVPAAEAEGLAEAVGGVLSSALTTFNAGTRSYYFALAAFGWLAGPYVLAAAGLGLMALLVHRQFLSDVSGRFATARLLIERAHGRGGQSPP
;
A
#
# COMPACT_ATOMS: atom_id res chain seq x y z
N MET A 1 -16.24 -19.07 28.01
CA MET A 1 -15.13 -18.20 27.55
C MET A 1 -15.76 -16.90 27.12
N ASP A 2 -16.11 -16.08 28.10
CA ASP A 2 -16.90 -14.86 27.92
C ASP A 2 -15.99 -13.75 27.39
N LEU A 3 -16.10 -13.45 26.10
CA LEU A 3 -15.34 -12.35 25.50
C LEU A 3 -16.01 -11.03 25.93
N PRO A 4 -15.35 -10.19 26.77
CA PRO A 4 -15.93 -8.94 27.29
C PRO A 4 -16.32 -7.94 26.19
N LEU A 5 -15.78 -8.10 24.99
CA LEU A 5 -16.07 -7.28 23.81
C LEU A 5 -17.56 -7.31 23.38
N ILE A 6 -18.24 -8.45 23.56
CA ILE A 6 -19.65 -8.64 23.13
C ILE A 6 -20.63 -7.81 23.97
N ARG A 7 -20.27 -7.48 25.22
CA ARG A 7 -21.10 -6.61 26.07
C ARG A 7 -20.93 -5.12 25.75
N VAL A 8 -19.77 -4.73 25.24
CA VAL A 8 -19.40 -3.32 24.99
C VAL A 8 -19.80 -2.87 23.58
N VAL A 9 -19.75 -3.78 22.60
CA VAL A 9 -20.01 -3.47 21.19
C VAL A 9 -21.38 -4.02 20.76
N PRO A 10 -22.34 -3.14 20.38
CA PRO A 10 -23.63 -3.60 19.86
C PRO A 10 -23.49 -4.54 18.66
N ALA A 11 -24.44 -5.45 18.48
CA ALA A 11 -24.46 -6.38 17.35
C ALA A 11 -24.22 -5.74 15.96
N PRO A 12 -24.84 -4.60 15.58
CA PRO A 12 -24.58 -3.97 14.28
C PRO A 12 -23.15 -3.43 14.17
N ASP A 13 -22.59 -2.88 15.26
CA ASP A 13 -21.20 -2.42 15.31
C ASP A 13 -20.21 -3.57 15.19
N LEU A 14 -20.48 -4.71 15.84
CA LEU A 14 -19.65 -5.90 15.73
C LEU A 14 -19.66 -6.47 14.31
N ALA A 15 -20.85 -6.57 13.68
CA ALA A 15 -20.97 -7.04 12.30
C ALA A 15 -20.24 -6.12 11.31
N ALA A 16 -20.39 -4.80 11.45
CA ALA A 16 -19.70 -3.81 10.64
C ALA A 16 -18.18 -3.87 10.83
N LEU A 17 -17.70 -4.03 12.07
CA LEU A 17 -16.28 -4.19 12.38
C LEU A 17 -15.69 -5.45 11.74
N LEU A 18 -16.37 -6.60 11.87
CA LEU A 18 -15.92 -7.85 11.26
C LEU A 18 -15.87 -7.75 9.74
N LEU A 19 -16.90 -7.17 9.12
CA LEU A 19 -16.92 -6.90 7.68
C LEU A 19 -15.77 -5.98 7.27
N PHE A 20 -15.57 -4.87 7.98
CA PHE A 20 -14.48 -3.93 7.71
C PHE A 20 -13.11 -4.63 7.79
N CYS A 21 -12.87 -5.40 8.85
CA CYS A 21 -11.63 -6.17 9.01
C CYS A 21 -11.43 -7.20 7.89
N ALA A 22 -12.50 -7.90 7.49
CA ALA A 22 -12.47 -8.85 6.38
C ALA A 22 -12.13 -8.16 5.05
N VAL A 23 -12.69 -6.98 4.79
CA VAL A 23 -12.42 -6.19 3.58
C VAL A 23 -10.99 -5.61 3.60
N TRP A 24 -10.56 -5.05 4.73
CA TRP A 24 -9.23 -4.46 4.90
C TRP A 24 -8.11 -5.48 4.72
N LEU A 25 -8.18 -6.60 5.46
CA LEU A 25 -7.18 -7.66 5.40
C LEU A 25 -7.33 -8.51 4.11
N GLY A 26 -8.55 -8.66 3.62
CA GLY A 26 -8.89 -9.44 2.43
C GLY A 26 -8.54 -8.78 1.09
N TYR A 27 -8.30 -7.46 1.05
CA TYR A 27 -7.97 -6.75 -0.19
C TYR A 27 -6.78 -7.37 -0.94
N GLY A 28 -5.67 -7.61 -0.24
CA GLY A 28 -4.45 -8.15 -0.86
C GLY A 28 -4.68 -9.51 -1.54
N PRO A 29 -5.20 -10.52 -0.80
CA PRO A 29 -5.61 -11.79 -1.37
C PRO A 29 -6.61 -11.66 -2.52
N ALA A 30 -7.64 -10.81 -2.38
CA ALA A 30 -8.66 -10.60 -3.40
C ALA A 30 -8.06 -10.10 -4.71
N VAL A 31 -7.25 -9.05 -4.67
CA VAL A 31 -6.61 -8.49 -5.88
C VAL A 31 -5.64 -9.48 -6.52
N ARG A 32 -4.90 -10.28 -5.74
CA ARG A 32 -4.04 -11.34 -6.31
C ARG A 32 -4.87 -12.40 -7.03
N MET A 33 -5.99 -12.82 -6.44
CA MET A 33 -6.89 -13.80 -7.06
C MET A 33 -7.53 -13.26 -8.34
N LEU A 34 -8.02 -12.01 -8.32
CA LEU A 34 -8.59 -11.31 -9.47
C LEU A 34 -7.55 -11.08 -10.57
N GLY A 35 -6.31 -10.70 -10.21
CA GLY A 35 -5.21 -10.49 -11.14
C GLY A 35 -4.83 -11.75 -11.92
N ARG A 36 -4.86 -12.93 -11.27
CA ARG A 36 -4.63 -14.24 -11.90
C ARG A 36 -5.70 -14.61 -12.94
N ARG A 37 -6.94 -14.14 -12.76
CA ARG A 37 -8.07 -14.48 -13.63
C ARG A 37 -8.26 -13.51 -14.81
N GLY A 38 -7.73 -12.29 -14.73
CA GLY A 38 -8.09 -11.21 -15.66
C GLY A 38 -6.95 -10.45 -16.34
N GLY A 39 -5.68 -10.66 -15.99
CA GLY A 39 -4.50 -10.12 -16.70
C GLY A 39 -4.37 -8.59 -16.84
N ARG A 40 -5.31 -7.81 -16.29
CA ARG A 40 -5.47 -6.36 -16.54
C ARG A 40 -5.13 -5.47 -15.34
N ALA A 41 -4.61 -6.02 -14.25
CA ALA A 41 -4.17 -5.19 -13.12
C ALA A 41 -2.89 -4.44 -13.48
N ILE A 42 -2.86 -3.12 -13.30
CA ILE A 42 -1.63 -2.30 -13.44
C ILE A 42 -0.46 -2.93 -12.67
N ASN A 43 -0.72 -3.36 -11.42
CA ASN A 43 0.29 -3.92 -10.54
C ASN A 43 0.86 -5.25 -11.02
N ALA A 44 0.17 -5.98 -11.92
CA ALA A 44 0.70 -7.22 -12.49
C ALA A 44 1.80 -6.96 -13.53
N GLY A 45 1.80 -5.81 -14.20
CA GLY A 45 2.81 -5.47 -15.21
C GLY A 45 4.04 -4.74 -14.66
N LEU A 46 3.92 -4.12 -13.48
CA LEU A 46 5.02 -3.37 -12.85
C LEU A 46 6.28 -4.21 -12.57
N PRO A 47 6.20 -5.48 -12.11
CA PRO A 47 7.39 -6.31 -11.92
C PRO A 47 8.22 -6.43 -13.21
N THR A 48 7.57 -6.70 -14.34
CA THR A 48 8.23 -6.81 -15.65
C THR A 48 8.94 -5.51 -16.02
N VAL A 49 8.26 -4.37 -15.89
CA VAL A 49 8.86 -3.06 -16.20
C VAL A 49 10.07 -2.77 -15.30
N ARG A 50 10.05 -3.17 -14.04
CA ARG A 50 11.17 -2.98 -13.11
C ARG A 50 12.35 -3.87 -13.43
N VAL A 51 12.12 -5.11 -13.87
CA VAL A 51 13.20 -5.99 -14.37
C VAL A 51 13.84 -5.37 -15.62
N LEU A 52 13.04 -4.89 -16.57
CA LEU A 52 13.56 -4.21 -17.77
C LEU A 52 14.32 -2.91 -17.43
N TRP A 53 13.86 -2.17 -16.42
CA TRP A 53 14.61 -1.05 -15.88
C TRP A 53 15.98 -1.49 -15.36
N MET A 54 16.04 -2.54 -14.52
CA MET A 54 17.32 -3.04 -14.01
C MET A 54 18.22 -3.59 -15.13
N ARG A 55 17.64 -4.23 -16.16
CA ARG A 55 18.38 -4.67 -17.35
C ARG A 55 19.08 -3.50 -18.04
N SER A 56 18.38 -2.39 -18.21
CA SER A 56 18.98 -1.17 -18.73
C SER A 56 20.01 -0.57 -17.77
N ALA A 57 19.73 -0.55 -16.46
CA ALA A 57 20.60 0.05 -15.45
C ALA A 57 21.96 -0.66 -15.31
N VAL A 58 21.97 -2.00 -15.39
CA VAL A 58 23.20 -2.80 -15.36
C VAL A 58 24.12 -2.44 -16.52
N LEU A 59 23.55 -2.25 -17.72
CA LEU A 59 24.30 -1.96 -18.95
C LEU A 59 24.71 -0.48 -19.10
N ARG A 60 24.17 0.42 -18.27
CA ARG A 60 24.57 1.83 -18.28
C ARG A 60 25.88 2.04 -17.53
N ASP A 61 26.75 2.82 -18.15
CA ASP A 61 27.98 3.31 -17.52
C ASP A 61 27.67 4.40 -16.48
N ASN A 62 26.83 5.38 -16.85
CA ASN A 62 26.34 6.40 -15.92
C ASN A 62 24.96 6.03 -15.36
N ARG A 63 24.89 5.84 -14.03
CA ARG A 63 23.68 5.43 -13.29
C ARG A 63 23.05 6.55 -12.45
N ILE A 64 23.45 7.82 -12.63
CA ILE A 64 22.90 8.95 -11.87
C ILE A 64 21.38 9.05 -12.02
N THR A 65 20.84 8.79 -13.22
CA THR A 65 19.39 8.77 -13.46
C THR A 65 18.68 7.71 -12.60
N ASP A 66 19.26 6.51 -12.50
CA ASP A 66 18.68 5.41 -11.74
C ASP A 66 18.70 5.70 -10.23
N SER A 67 19.82 6.25 -9.75
CA SER A 67 19.96 6.73 -8.36
C SER A 67 18.96 7.83 -8.03
N ALA A 68 18.72 8.79 -8.94
CA ALA A 68 17.75 9.86 -8.74
C ALA A 68 16.30 9.33 -8.66
N LEU A 69 15.93 8.41 -9.56
CA LEU A 69 14.60 7.79 -9.56
C LEU A 69 14.34 7.02 -8.25
N ILE A 70 15.30 6.25 -7.78
CA ILE A 70 15.16 5.51 -6.50
C ILE A 70 15.19 6.46 -5.32
N GLY A 71 16.04 7.49 -5.34
CA GLY A 71 16.06 8.54 -4.31
C GLY A 71 14.68 9.19 -4.14
N HIS A 72 13.98 9.48 -5.24
CA HIS A 72 12.61 10.00 -5.19
C HIS A 72 11.62 9.02 -4.51
N VAL A 73 11.73 7.73 -4.81
CA VAL A 73 10.89 6.69 -4.20
C VAL A 73 11.19 6.52 -2.71
N VAL A 74 12.46 6.49 -2.32
CA VAL A 74 12.90 6.42 -0.92
C VAL A 74 12.40 7.62 -0.14
N HIS A 75 12.54 8.83 -0.68
CA HIS A 75 12.04 10.05 -0.04
C HIS A 75 10.52 10.01 0.15
N SER A 76 9.78 9.58 -0.88
CA SER A 76 8.32 9.38 -0.76
C SER A 76 7.97 8.37 0.34
N ALA A 77 8.69 7.25 0.43
CA ALA A 77 8.48 6.25 1.47
C ALA A 77 8.73 6.81 2.88
N SER A 78 9.82 7.55 3.06
CA SER A 78 10.15 8.23 4.31
C SER A 78 9.09 9.27 4.71
N PHE A 79 8.61 10.08 3.76
CA PHE A 79 7.54 11.05 4.01
C PHE A 79 6.27 10.38 4.54
N PHE A 80 5.84 9.29 3.90
CA PHE A 80 4.70 8.51 4.39
C PHE A 80 4.98 7.92 5.78
N ALA A 81 6.16 7.36 6.05
CA ALA A 81 6.48 6.83 7.38
C ALA A 81 6.42 7.92 8.47
N SER A 82 6.97 9.10 8.21
CA SER A 82 6.95 10.23 9.16
C SER A 82 5.53 10.74 9.43
N THR A 83 4.71 10.89 8.39
CA THR A 83 3.31 11.32 8.57
C THR A 83 2.48 10.29 9.31
N SER A 84 2.78 8.99 9.20
CA SER A 84 2.14 7.93 10.00
C SER A 84 2.37 8.14 11.49
N LEU A 85 3.61 8.44 11.89
CA LEU A 85 3.97 8.64 13.30
C LEU A 85 3.21 9.82 13.89
N ILE A 86 3.08 10.93 13.14
CA ILE A 86 2.30 12.09 13.55
C ILE A 86 0.83 11.71 13.72
N ALA A 87 0.22 11.05 12.72
CA ALA A 87 -1.19 10.64 12.78
C ALA A 87 -1.47 9.67 13.95
N ILE A 88 -0.56 8.73 14.19
CA ILE A 88 -0.61 7.81 15.34
C ILE A 88 -0.55 8.59 16.66
N GLY A 89 0.42 9.50 16.80
CA GLY A 89 0.54 10.35 17.99
C GLY A 89 -0.69 11.22 18.23
N THR A 90 -1.28 11.79 17.17
CA THR A 90 -2.53 12.53 17.25
C THR A 90 -3.68 11.67 17.77
N LEU A 91 -3.84 10.43 17.27
CA LEU A 91 -4.90 9.54 17.75
C LEU A 91 -4.68 9.07 19.18
N ILE A 92 -3.44 8.83 19.59
CA ILE A 92 -3.12 8.54 20.99
C ILE A 92 -3.47 9.74 21.87
N GLY A 93 -3.19 10.96 21.43
CA GLY A 93 -3.60 12.18 22.13
C GLY A 93 -5.12 12.32 22.24
N VAL A 94 -5.86 11.98 21.18
CA VAL A 94 -7.33 11.94 21.18
C VAL A 94 -7.83 10.91 22.21
N LEU A 95 -7.26 9.70 22.24
CA LEU A 95 -7.63 8.67 23.22
C LEU A 95 -7.43 9.15 24.67
N SER A 96 -6.28 9.76 24.97
CA SER A 96 -5.97 10.30 26.31
C SER A 96 -6.87 11.47 26.71
N GLY A 97 -7.43 12.20 25.74
CA GLY A 97 -8.27 13.38 25.95
C GLY A 97 -9.77 13.15 25.71
N LEU A 98 -10.20 11.90 25.55
CA LEU A 98 -11.56 11.54 25.11
C LEU A 98 -12.66 12.21 25.95
N ASP A 99 -12.50 12.24 27.27
CA ASP A 99 -13.49 12.81 28.19
C ASP A 99 -13.79 14.29 27.90
N ARG A 100 -12.81 15.03 27.39
CA ARG A 100 -12.97 16.44 27.00
C ARG A 100 -13.63 16.62 25.63
N LEU A 101 -13.51 15.61 24.77
CA LEU A 101 -14.01 15.65 23.39
C LEU A 101 -15.43 15.10 23.26
N MET A 102 -15.86 14.24 24.20
CA MET A 102 -17.20 13.64 24.21
C MET A 102 -18.35 14.66 24.08
N PRO A 103 -18.37 15.81 24.79
CA PRO A 103 -19.44 16.79 24.65
C PRO A 103 -19.52 17.40 23.25
N ALA A 104 -18.37 17.66 22.62
CA ALA A 104 -18.31 18.21 21.26
C ALA A 104 -18.78 17.19 20.22
N LEU A 105 -18.42 15.91 20.40
CA LEU A 105 -18.87 14.82 19.52
C LEU A 105 -20.38 14.56 19.66
N ALA A 106 -20.93 14.66 20.87
CA ALA A 106 -22.37 14.56 21.11
C ALA A 106 -23.15 15.69 20.40
N GLY A 107 -22.56 16.89 20.28
CA GLY A 107 -23.15 17.99 19.51
C GLY A 107 -23.18 17.75 17.99
N LEU A 108 -22.22 16.98 17.45
CA LEU A 108 -22.14 16.66 16.01
C LEU A 108 -23.02 15.47 15.62
N ALA A 109 -23.22 14.51 16.52
CA ALA A 109 -24.05 13.32 16.30
C ALA A 109 -25.05 13.10 17.45
N PRO A 110 -26.05 13.99 17.63
CA PRO A 110 -26.97 13.96 18.77
C PRO A 110 -27.82 12.67 18.87
N ALA A 111 -27.96 11.93 17.76
CA ALA A 111 -28.80 10.74 17.66
C ALA A 111 -28.15 9.44 18.19
N LEU A 112 -26.89 9.46 18.64
CA LEU A 112 -26.18 8.25 19.07
C LEU A 112 -25.56 8.42 20.46
N PRO A 113 -26.27 8.08 21.56
CA PRO A 113 -25.64 7.94 22.87
C PRO A 113 -24.57 6.83 22.78
N THR A 114 -23.31 7.24 22.68
CA THR A 114 -22.16 6.34 22.55
C THR A 114 -21.47 6.27 23.91
N SER A 115 -21.32 5.07 24.47
CA SER A 115 -20.55 4.90 25.70
C SER A 115 -19.09 5.31 25.47
N ARG A 116 -18.43 5.78 26.54
CA ARG A 116 -16.99 6.12 26.52
C ARG A 116 -16.15 4.97 25.99
N GLU A 117 -16.41 3.76 26.47
CA GLU A 117 -15.73 2.52 26.06
C GLU A 117 -15.90 2.23 24.56
N LEU A 118 -17.11 2.39 24.02
CA LEU A 118 -17.35 2.19 22.60
C LEU A 118 -16.60 3.23 21.76
N LEU A 119 -16.54 4.48 22.21
CA LEU A 119 -15.80 5.53 21.53
C LEU A 119 -14.28 5.28 21.53
N GLU A 120 -13.73 4.76 22.62
CA GLU A 120 -12.33 4.30 22.68
C GLU A 120 -12.07 3.23 21.60
N VAL A 121 -12.92 2.20 21.53
CA VAL A 121 -12.79 1.14 20.52
C VAL A 121 -12.88 1.71 19.09
N LYS A 122 -13.79 2.67 18.85
CA LYS A 122 -13.93 3.34 17.55
C LYS A 122 -12.67 4.09 17.12
N VAL A 123 -11.93 4.69 18.06
CA VAL A 123 -10.66 5.39 17.78
C VAL A 123 -9.48 4.41 17.71
N LEU A 124 -9.51 3.31 18.45
CA LEU A 124 -8.49 2.26 18.39
C LEU A 124 -8.45 1.56 17.03
N LEU A 125 -9.57 1.45 16.31
CA LEU A 125 -9.60 0.84 14.98
C LEU A 125 -8.72 1.58 13.94
N PRO A 126 -8.92 2.87 13.63
CA PRO A 126 -8.04 3.60 12.71
C PRO A 126 -6.59 3.66 13.22
N LEU A 127 -6.38 3.73 14.54
CA LEU A 127 -5.04 3.67 15.13
C LEU A 127 -4.35 2.33 14.79
N ALA A 128 -5.00 1.19 15.01
CA ALA A 128 -4.46 -0.12 14.69
C ALA A 128 -4.16 -0.27 13.18
N VAL A 129 -5.02 0.28 12.33
CA VAL A 129 -4.84 0.27 10.87
C VAL A 129 -3.64 1.12 10.45
N LEU A 130 -3.43 2.28 11.08
CA LEU A 130 -2.26 3.14 10.85
C LEU A 130 -0.97 2.50 11.35
N VAL A 131 -0.98 1.89 12.53
CA VAL A 131 0.18 1.15 13.07
C VAL A 131 0.57 0.02 12.11
N HIS A 132 -0.40 -0.76 11.60
CA HIS A 132 -0.15 -1.75 10.55
C HIS A 132 0.46 -1.10 9.29
N GLY A 133 -0.06 0.05 8.86
CA GLY A 133 0.48 0.82 7.74
C GLY A 133 1.93 1.25 7.96
N LEU A 134 2.26 1.77 9.14
CA LEU A 134 3.61 2.19 9.54
C LEU A 134 4.60 1.02 9.48
N PHE A 135 4.23 -0.15 10.00
CA PHE A 135 5.10 -1.34 9.92
C PHE A 135 5.36 -1.77 8.47
N LYS A 136 4.35 -1.67 7.58
CA LYS A 136 4.53 -1.92 6.15
C LYS A 136 5.45 -0.88 5.51
N LEU A 137 5.28 0.40 5.83
CA LEU A 137 6.09 1.49 5.27
C LEU A 137 7.56 1.40 5.72
N THR A 138 7.80 1.12 6.99
CA THR A 138 9.16 0.92 7.53
C THR A 138 9.83 -0.32 6.94
N TRP A 139 9.08 -1.42 6.74
CA TRP A 139 9.58 -2.59 6.03
C TRP A 139 9.86 -2.31 4.55
N ALA A 140 9.03 -1.51 3.88
CA ALA A 140 9.26 -1.09 2.50
C ALA A 140 10.53 -0.22 2.38
N LEU A 141 10.71 0.74 3.28
CA LEU A 141 11.90 1.61 3.31
C LEU A 141 13.19 0.80 3.45
N ARG A 142 13.17 -0.24 4.29
CA ARG A 142 14.31 -1.14 4.44
C ARG A 142 14.62 -1.92 3.16
N GLN A 143 13.60 -2.46 2.51
CA GLN A 143 13.76 -3.15 1.22
C GLN A 143 14.25 -2.20 0.10
N LEU A 144 13.81 -0.93 0.11
CA LEU A 144 14.32 0.08 -0.81
C LEU A 144 15.80 0.36 -0.56
N ASN A 145 16.23 0.47 0.70
CA ASN A 145 17.66 0.62 1.03
C ASN A 145 18.50 -0.59 0.61
N TYR A 146 17.95 -1.81 0.69
CA TYR A 146 18.61 -2.99 0.09
C TYR A 146 18.73 -2.86 -1.42
N THR A 147 17.69 -2.36 -2.10
CA THR A 147 17.73 -2.11 -3.55
C THR A 147 18.80 -1.08 -3.92
N VAL A 148 18.91 0.01 -3.14
CA VAL A 148 19.95 1.04 -3.33
C VAL A 148 21.35 0.42 -3.22
N ALA A 149 21.59 -0.39 -2.18
CA ALA A 149 22.87 -1.05 -1.99
C ALA A 149 23.21 -2.00 -3.16
N LEU A 150 22.21 -2.77 -3.63
CA LEU A 150 22.39 -3.66 -4.78
C LEU A 150 22.74 -2.90 -6.07
N ILE A 151 22.09 -1.75 -6.32
CA ILE A 151 22.37 -0.93 -7.51
C ILE A 151 23.74 -0.26 -7.40
N GLY A 152 24.10 0.23 -6.22
CA GLY A 152 25.42 0.80 -5.97
C GLY A 152 26.56 -0.24 -6.11
N ALA A 153 26.27 -1.52 -5.92
CA ALA A 153 27.22 -2.62 -6.06
C ALA A 153 27.25 -3.25 -7.47
N MET A 154 26.45 -2.77 -8.43
CA MET A 154 26.46 -3.32 -9.79
C MET A 154 27.83 -3.11 -10.45
N PRO A 155 28.42 -4.15 -11.07
CA PRO A 155 29.72 -4.04 -11.73
C PRO A 155 29.68 -2.99 -12.86
N PRO A 156 30.81 -2.32 -13.16
CA PRO A 156 30.89 -1.45 -14.32
C PRO A 156 30.74 -2.28 -15.60
N PRO A 157 30.15 -1.72 -16.67
CA PRO A 157 30.13 -2.38 -17.97
C PRO A 157 31.55 -2.55 -18.55
N PRO A 158 31.80 -3.54 -19.43
CA PRO A 158 30.83 -4.50 -19.97
C PRO A 158 30.53 -5.64 -18.99
N VAL A 159 29.26 -6.04 -18.92
CA VAL A 159 28.79 -7.20 -18.14
C VAL A 159 28.27 -8.26 -19.12
N PRO A 160 28.65 -9.54 -19.01
CA PRO A 160 28.12 -10.60 -19.85
C PRO A 160 26.59 -10.65 -19.83
N ALA A 161 25.95 -10.90 -20.97
CA ALA A 161 24.49 -10.81 -21.11
C ALA A 161 23.72 -11.71 -20.13
N ALA A 162 24.22 -12.92 -19.86
CA ALA A 162 23.60 -13.85 -18.92
C ALA A 162 23.66 -13.34 -17.47
N GLU A 163 24.79 -12.75 -17.06
CA GLU A 163 24.96 -12.16 -15.73
C GLU A 163 24.11 -10.89 -15.57
N ALA A 164 24.04 -10.07 -16.62
CA ALA A 164 23.20 -8.88 -16.64
C ALA A 164 21.72 -9.23 -16.46
N GLU A 165 21.25 -10.32 -17.06
CA GLU A 165 19.87 -10.79 -16.87
C GLU A 165 19.61 -11.27 -15.45
N GLY A 166 20.49 -12.10 -14.91
CA GLY A 166 20.35 -12.60 -13.53
C GLY A 166 20.35 -11.46 -12.51
N LEU A 167 21.21 -10.46 -12.69
CA LEU A 167 21.21 -9.24 -11.87
C LEU A 167 19.91 -8.45 -12.03
N ALA A 168 19.42 -8.28 -13.26
CA ALA A 168 18.20 -7.54 -13.53
C ALA A 168 16.97 -8.18 -12.87
N GLU A 169 16.83 -9.51 -12.96
CA GLU A 169 15.75 -10.26 -12.34
C GLU A 169 15.83 -10.18 -10.81
N ALA A 170 17.01 -10.42 -10.23
CA ALA A 170 17.21 -10.41 -8.79
C ALA A 170 16.93 -9.02 -8.19
N VAL A 171 17.57 -7.97 -8.72
CA VAL A 171 17.41 -6.60 -8.20
C VAL A 171 16.01 -6.07 -8.50
N GLY A 172 15.46 -6.34 -9.69
CA GLY A 172 14.11 -5.96 -10.07
C GLY A 172 13.04 -6.63 -9.20
N GLY A 173 13.30 -7.86 -8.75
CA GLY A 173 12.50 -8.59 -7.78
C GLY A 173 12.48 -7.92 -6.40
N VAL A 174 13.65 -7.56 -5.86
CA VAL A 174 13.77 -6.86 -4.56
C VAL A 174 13.03 -5.52 -4.61
N LEU A 175 13.25 -4.72 -5.66
CA LEU A 175 12.55 -3.45 -5.87
C LEU A 175 11.04 -3.65 -5.96
N SER A 176 10.59 -4.71 -6.65
CA SER A 176 9.17 -5.02 -6.79
C SER A 176 8.52 -5.40 -5.46
N SER A 177 9.21 -6.17 -4.63
CA SER A 177 8.76 -6.50 -3.27
C SER A 177 8.67 -5.24 -2.39
N ALA A 178 9.69 -4.37 -2.46
CA ALA A 178 9.73 -3.12 -1.73
C ALA A 178 8.52 -2.23 -2.08
N LEU A 179 8.28 -2.00 -3.36
CA LEU A 179 7.19 -1.14 -3.85
C LEU A 179 5.80 -1.76 -3.65
N THR A 180 5.70 -3.10 -3.67
CA THR A 180 4.44 -3.78 -3.32
C THR A 180 4.13 -3.60 -1.83
N THR A 181 5.14 -3.68 -0.97
CA THR A 181 5.00 -3.41 0.46
C THR A 181 4.65 -1.95 0.71
N PHE A 182 5.31 -1.01 0.02
CA PHE A 182 5.02 0.41 0.10
C PHE A 182 3.55 0.71 -0.24
N ASN A 183 3.06 0.17 -1.37
CA ASN A 183 1.66 0.30 -1.78
C ASN A 183 0.67 -0.35 -0.79
N ALA A 184 1.08 -1.39 -0.06
CA ALA A 184 0.26 -1.96 1.01
C ALA A 184 0.20 -1.03 2.24
N GLY A 185 1.31 -0.38 2.58
CA GLY A 185 1.38 0.61 3.65
C GLY A 185 0.55 1.86 3.34
N THR A 186 0.68 2.43 2.14
CA THR A 186 -0.14 3.59 1.71
C THR A 186 -1.62 3.24 1.69
N ARG A 187 -1.99 2.03 1.28
CA ARG A 187 -3.40 1.60 1.31
C ARG A 187 -3.98 1.53 2.72
N SER A 188 -3.19 1.21 3.74
CA SER A 188 -3.63 1.26 5.14
C SER A 188 -4.15 2.64 5.52
N TYR A 189 -3.62 3.74 4.96
CA TYR A 189 -4.16 5.08 5.23
C TYR A 189 -5.58 5.26 4.73
N TYR A 190 -5.89 4.76 3.53
CA TYR A 190 -7.24 4.84 3.01
C TYR A 190 -8.21 4.06 3.89
N PHE A 191 -7.80 2.88 4.38
CA PHE A 191 -8.60 2.10 5.32
C PHE A 191 -8.74 2.79 6.68
N ALA A 192 -7.68 3.41 7.21
CA ALA A 192 -7.78 4.19 8.44
C ALA A 192 -8.75 5.37 8.28
N LEU A 193 -8.74 6.04 7.12
CA LEU A 193 -9.71 7.08 6.80
C LEU A 193 -11.14 6.53 6.76
N ALA A 194 -11.36 5.38 6.13
CA ALA A 194 -12.66 4.71 6.11
C ALA A 194 -13.11 4.26 7.52
N ALA A 195 -12.17 3.83 8.37
CA ALA A 195 -12.46 3.42 9.75
C ALA A 195 -13.01 4.58 10.61
N PHE A 196 -12.61 5.83 10.36
CA PHE A 196 -13.22 7.00 11.02
C PHE A 196 -14.71 7.15 10.72
N GLY A 197 -15.21 6.57 9.61
CA GLY A 197 -16.64 6.51 9.32
C GLY A 197 -17.46 5.84 10.44
N TRP A 198 -16.82 5.00 11.26
CA TRP A 198 -17.48 4.36 12.40
C TRP A 198 -17.97 5.35 13.46
N LEU A 199 -17.38 6.55 13.53
CA LEU A 199 -17.86 7.63 14.40
C LEU A 199 -19.27 8.07 14.03
N ALA A 200 -19.65 7.99 12.75
CA ALA A 200 -21.00 8.28 12.28
C ALA A 200 -21.97 7.08 12.39
N GLY A 201 -21.45 5.89 12.67
CA GLY A 201 -22.24 4.69 12.93
C GLY A 201 -21.76 3.43 12.20
N PRO A 202 -22.32 2.26 12.53
CA PRO A 202 -21.90 0.96 11.98
C PRO A 202 -22.13 0.86 10.46
N TYR A 203 -23.24 1.41 9.97
CA TYR A 203 -23.55 1.37 8.53
C TYR A 203 -22.58 2.21 7.71
N VAL A 204 -22.12 3.34 8.24
CA VAL A 204 -21.14 4.20 7.57
C VAL A 204 -19.77 3.50 7.52
N LEU A 205 -19.36 2.80 8.59
CA LEU A 205 -18.16 1.96 8.58
C LEU A 205 -18.22 0.88 7.49
N ALA A 206 -19.33 0.13 7.43
CA ALA A 206 -19.53 -0.92 6.45
C ALA A 206 -19.51 -0.36 5.01
N ALA A 207 -20.26 0.71 4.77
CA ALA A 207 -20.34 1.36 3.47
C ALA A 207 -18.99 1.96 3.04
N ALA A 208 -18.27 2.62 3.95
CA ALA A 208 -16.95 3.18 3.68
C ALA A 208 -15.92 2.09 3.36
N GLY A 209 -15.92 0.97 4.11
CA GLY A 209 -15.06 -0.17 3.85
C GLY A 209 -15.30 -0.81 2.48
N LEU A 210 -16.57 -1.14 2.17
CA LEU A 210 -16.96 -1.72 0.89
C LEU A 210 -16.73 -0.76 -0.29
N GLY A 211 -17.11 0.51 -0.13
CA GLY A 211 -16.91 1.55 -1.13
C GLY A 211 -15.43 1.77 -1.44
N LEU A 212 -14.58 1.76 -0.41
CA LEU A 212 -13.13 1.86 -0.61
C LEU A 212 -12.56 0.63 -1.34
N MET A 213 -12.99 -0.58 -0.98
CA MET A 213 -12.61 -1.79 -1.71
C MET A 213 -13.01 -1.69 -3.18
N ALA A 214 -14.25 -1.31 -3.47
CA ALA A 214 -14.74 -1.13 -4.84
C ALA A 214 -13.93 -0.08 -5.60
N LEU A 215 -13.65 1.07 -4.98
CA LEU A 215 -12.84 2.14 -5.56
C LEU A 215 -11.42 1.68 -5.89
N LEU A 216 -10.76 0.98 -4.96
CA LEU A 216 -9.40 0.50 -5.16
C LEU A 216 -9.32 -0.58 -6.23
N VAL A 217 -10.28 -1.51 -6.27
CA VAL A 217 -10.41 -2.50 -7.35
C VAL A 217 -10.68 -1.81 -8.69
N HIS A 218 -11.58 -0.83 -8.74
CA HIS A 218 -11.83 -0.05 -9.96
C HIS A 218 -10.56 0.64 -10.46
N ARG A 219 -9.84 1.34 -9.59
CA ARG A 219 -8.55 1.99 -9.94
C ARG A 219 -7.52 0.99 -10.48
N GLN A 220 -7.48 -0.21 -9.91
CA GLN A 220 -6.52 -1.25 -10.28
C GLN A 220 -6.78 -1.87 -11.65
N PHE A 221 -8.04 -2.00 -12.07
CA PHE A 221 -8.44 -2.82 -13.23
C PHE A 221 -9.20 -2.06 -14.33
N LEU A 222 -9.93 -0.99 -13.98
CA LEU A 222 -10.89 -0.32 -14.86
C LEU A 222 -10.50 1.14 -15.17
N SER A 223 -9.37 1.63 -14.65
CA SER A 223 -8.89 2.98 -14.95
C SER A 223 -8.27 3.08 -16.35
N ASP A 224 -8.45 4.22 -17.01
CA ASP A 224 -7.84 4.52 -18.33
C ASP A 224 -6.31 4.37 -18.31
N VAL A 225 -5.70 4.71 -17.18
CA VAL A 225 -4.25 4.54 -16.95
C VAL A 225 -3.86 3.07 -17.06
N SER A 226 -4.73 2.12 -16.70
CA SER A 226 -4.43 0.70 -16.81
C SER A 226 -4.22 0.26 -18.26
N GLY A 227 -5.12 0.68 -19.15
CA GLY A 227 -4.99 0.42 -20.58
C GLY A 227 -3.74 1.05 -21.16
N ARG A 228 -3.48 2.32 -20.85
CA ARG A 228 -2.30 3.06 -21.34
C ARG A 228 -0.98 2.47 -20.83
N PHE A 229 -0.95 2.06 -19.56
CA PHE A 229 0.22 1.40 -18.96
C PHE A 229 0.48 0.04 -19.62
N ALA A 230 -0.56 -0.76 -19.86
CA ALA A 230 -0.41 -2.04 -20.55
C ALA A 230 0.20 -1.86 -21.95
N THR A 231 -0.26 -0.87 -22.72
CA THR A 231 0.30 -0.53 -24.03
C THR A 231 1.76 -0.09 -23.92
N ALA A 232 2.08 0.83 -22.99
CA ALA A 232 3.45 1.29 -22.79
C ALA A 232 4.40 0.14 -22.41
N ARG A 233 3.97 -0.74 -21.51
CA ARG A 233 4.72 -1.95 -21.14
C ARG A 233 5.03 -2.82 -22.36
N LEU A 234 4.03 -3.13 -23.19
CA LEU A 234 4.21 -3.96 -24.38
C LEU A 234 5.20 -3.34 -25.37
N LEU A 235 5.18 -2.01 -25.54
CA LEU A 235 6.14 -1.31 -26.40
C LEU A 235 7.57 -1.40 -25.84
N ILE A 236 7.73 -1.24 -24.52
CA ILE A 236 9.04 -1.35 -23.84
C ILE A 236 9.57 -2.78 -23.92
N GLU A 237 8.72 -3.79 -23.69
CA GLU A 237 9.07 -5.21 -23.82
C GLU A 237 9.54 -5.54 -25.25
N ARG A 238 8.80 -5.10 -26.27
CA ARG A 238 9.18 -5.29 -27.68
C ARG A 238 10.50 -4.60 -28.02
N ALA A 239 10.74 -3.40 -27.50
CA ALA A 239 11.99 -2.69 -27.72
C ALA A 239 13.19 -3.46 -27.15
N HIS A 240 13.07 -4.01 -25.93
CA HIS A 240 14.11 -4.85 -25.33
C HIS A 240 14.27 -6.19 -26.06
N GLY A 241 13.18 -6.79 -26.54
CA GLY A 241 13.23 -8.04 -27.31
C GLY A 241 13.91 -7.89 -28.67
N ARG A 242 13.77 -6.72 -29.33
CA ARG A 242 14.45 -6.40 -30.59
C ARG A 242 15.94 -6.09 -30.39
N GLY A 243 16.31 -5.47 -29.27
CA GLY A 243 17.72 -5.16 -28.96
C GLY A 243 18.59 -6.39 -28.62
N GLY A 244 17.99 -7.53 -28.31
CA GLY A 244 18.71 -8.81 -28.10
C GLY A 244 18.96 -9.62 -29.37
N GLN A 245 18.43 -9.18 -30.52
CA GLN A 245 18.68 -9.77 -31.84
C GLN A 245 19.51 -8.79 -32.67
N SER A 246 20.80 -8.64 -32.36
CA SER A 246 21.73 -8.05 -33.33
C SER A 246 21.86 -9.04 -34.51
N PRO A 247 21.82 -8.58 -35.78
CA PRO A 247 22.07 -9.47 -36.91
C PRO A 247 23.52 -9.99 -36.86
N PRO A 248 23.80 -11.16 -37.46
CA PRO A 248 25.11 -11.78 -37.46
C PRO A 248 26.19 -10.91 -38.12
#